data_AF-A0A147DV00-F1
#
_entry.id   AF-A0A147DV00-F1
#
_cell.length_a   1.000
_cell.length_b   1.000
_cell.length_c   1.000
_cell.angle_alpha   90.00
_cell.angle_beta   90.00
_cell.angle_gamma   90.00
#
_symmetry.space_group_name_H-M   'P 1'
#
loop_
_entity.id
_entity.type
_entity.pdbx_description
1 polymer ?
#
loop_
_entity_poly.entity_id
_entity_poly.type
_entity_poly.pdbx_seq_one_letter_code
_entity_poly.pdbx_strand_id
1 'polypeptide(L)' 'MTEVRALTLVGGIVAATGGLICGIAVIATFGAGFDGGANIGAGILLLLGVPLSIVGGAVLLVAAVGSLARRRRRPSDAR' A
#
# COMPACT_ATOMS: atom_id res chain seq x y z
N MET A 1 13.37 -10.91 14.45
CA MET A 1 12.02 -10.31 14.65
C MET A 1 11.96 -8.85 14.20
N THR A 2 13.05 -8.10 14.28
CA THR A 2 13.15 -6.67 13.90
C THR A 2 12.88 -6.39 12.43
N GLU A 3 13.41 -7.20 11.52
CA GLU A 3 13.31 -6.96 10.07
C GLU A 3 11.88 -7.11 9.51
N VAL A 4 11.15 -8.15 9.92
CA VAL A 4 9.74 -8.36 9.51
C VAL A 4 8.86 -7.23 10.03
N ARG A 5 9.12 -6.77 11.25
CA ARG A 5 8.41 -5.66 11.87
C ARG A 5 8.69 -4.36 11.12
N ALA A 6 9.94 -4.11 10.75
CA ALA A 6 10.33 -2.97 9.92
C ALA A 6 9.66 -3.01 8.53
N LEU A 7 9.70 -4.15 7.84
CA LEU A 7 9.04 -4.34 6.54
C LEU A 7 7.52 -4.12 6.61
N THR A 8 6.88 -4.61 7.67
CA THR A 8 5.42 -4.44 7.85
C THR A 8 5.07 -2.98 8.13
N LEU A 9 5.90 -2.28 8.92
CA LEU A 9 5.68 -0.89 9.29
C LEU A 9 5.93 0.04 8.10
N VAL A 10 7.03 -0.16 7.37
CA VAL A 10 7.35 0.59 6.15
C VAL A 10 6.33 0.29 5.04
N GLY A 11 6.05 -0.99 4.77
CA GLY A 11 5.04 -1.39 3.78
C GLY A 11 3.64 -0.83 4.11
N GLY A 12 3.28 -0.84 5.40
CA GLY A 12 2.03 -0.27 5.90
C GLY A 12 1.94 1.25 5.69
N ILE A 13 2.98 1.99 6.06
CA ILE A 13 3.03 3.45 5.85
C ILE A 13 2.95 3.77 4.36
N VAL A 14 3.75 3.10 3.52
CA VAL A 14 3.77 3.35 2.07
C VAL A 14 2.41 3.03 1.44
N ALA A 15 1.79 1.92 1.81
CA ALA A 15 0.46 1.54 1.32
C ALA A 15 -0.62 2.53 1.77
N ALA A 16 -0.61 2.94 3.03
CA ALA A 16 -1.59 3.91 3.56
C ALA A 16 -1.44 5.28 2.90
N THR A 17 -0.20 5.74 2.70
CA THR A 17 0.09 7.04 2.07
C THR A 17 -0.33 7.01 0.59
N GLY A 18 0.02 5.95 -0.14
CA GLY A 18 -0.41 5.77 -1.52
C GLY A 18 -1.93 5.70 -1.66
N GLY A 19 -2.59 4.94 -0.78
CA GLY A 19 -4.04 4.79 -0.76
C GLY A 19 -4.75 6.10 -0.48
N LEU A 20 -4.23 6.90 0.46
CA LEU A 20 -4.75 8.24 0.76
C LEU A 20 -4.63 9.18 -0.45
N ILE A 21 -3.45 9.20 -1.11
CA ILE A 21 -3.23 10.00 -2.31
C ILE A 21 -4.20 9.60 -3.43
N CYS A 22 -4.38 8.30 -3.67
CA CYS A 22 -5.36 7.79 -4.63
C CYS A 22 -6.80 8.19 -4.27
N GLY A 23 -7.19 8.05 -3.00
CA GLY A 23 -8.52 8.40 -2.53
C GLY A 23 -8.83 9.89 -2.74
N ILE A 24 -7.88 10.77 -2.40
CA ILE A 24 -8.00 12.21 -2.63
C ILE A 24 -8.12 12.51 -4.13
N ALA A 25 -7.34 11.83 -4.97
CA ALA A 25 -7.40 12.00 -6.41
C ALA A 25 -8.78 11.63 -6.99
N VAL A 26 -9.34 10.49 -6.57
CA VAL A 26 -10.67 10.04 -6.98
C VAL A 26 -11.72 11.07 -6.54
N ILE A 27 -11.68 11.51 -5.27
CA ILE A 27 -12.61 12.53 -4.76
C ILE A 27 -12.46 13.85 -5.54
N ALA A 28 -11.24 14.25 -5.89
CA ALA A 28 -11.01 15.46 -6.69
C ALA A 28 -11.57 15.32 -8.10
N THR A 29 -11.38 14.17 -8.78
CA THR A 29 -11.92 13.90 -10.12
C THR A 29 -13.45 13.92 -10.14
N PHE A 30 -14.11 13.30 -9.16
CA PHE A 30 -15.58 13.17 -9.16
C PHE A 30 -16.29 14.33 -8.42
N GLY A 31 -15.62 15.01 -7.50
CA GLY A 31 -16.18 16.07 -6.67
C GLY A 31 -15.99 17.49 -7.23
N ALA A 32 -14.93 17.75 -8.01
CA ALA A 32 -14.67 19.08 -8.56
C ALA A 32 -15.42 19.37 -9.87
N GLY A 33 -16.07 18.37 -10.48
CA GLY A 33 -16.59 18.48 -11.84
C GLY A 33 -15.48 18.56 -12.89
N PHE A 34 -15.83 18.47 -14.17
CA PHE A 34 -14.87 18.50 -15.30
C PHE A 34 -14.30 19.89 -15.58
N ASP A 35 -13.88 20.63 -14.54
CA ASP A 35 -13.02 21.80 -14.72
C ASP A 35 -11.62 21.30 -15.08
N GLY A 36 -11.17 21.60 -16.31
CA GLY A 36 -9.98 21.00 -16.92
C GLY A 36 -8.69 21.11 -16.10
N GLY A 37 -8.57 22.10 -15.21
CA GLY A 37 -7.43 22.25 -14.30
C GLY A 37 -7.44 21.28 -13.10
N ALA A 38 -8.60 21.02 -12.50
CA ALA A 38 -8.74 20.11 -11.36
C ALA A 38 -8.45 18.65 -11.76
N ASN A 39 -8.77 18.29 -13.00
CA ASN A 39 -8.51 16.96 -13.55
C ASN A 39 -7.02 16.66 -13.80
N ILE A 40 -6.20 17.67 -14.10
CA ILE A 40 -4.74 17.49 -14.24
C ILE A 40 -4.12 17.18 -12.86
N GLY A 41 -4.53 17.93 -11.83
CA GLY A 41 -4.08 17.68 -10.46
C GLY A 41 -4.45 16.29 -9.97
N ALA A 42 -5.69 15.85 -10.21
CA ALA A 42 -6.14 14.50 -9.87
C ALA A 42 -5.38 13.41 -10.67
N GLY A 43 -5.10 13.65 -11.95
CA GLY A 43 -4.28 12.75 -12.76
C GLY A 43 -2.87 12.55 -12.20
N ILE A 44 -2.20 13.63 -11.76
CA ILE A 44 -0.87 13.57 -11.13
C ILE A 44 -0.93 12.83 -9.78
N LEU A 45 -1.97 13.10 -8.98
CA LEU A 45 -2.19 12.40 -7.71
C LEU A 45 -2.38 10.89 -7.94
N LEU A 46 -3.17 10.47 -8.93
CA LEU A 46 -3.29 9.05 -9.28
C LEU A 46 -1.95 8.47 -9.76
N LEU A 47 -1.22 9.20 -10.60
CA LEU A 47 0.07 8.75 -11.15
C LEU A 47 1.11 8.49 -10.04
N LEU A 48 1.04 9.24 -8.93
CA LEU A 48 1.92 9.06 -7.77
C LEU A 48 1.35 8.05 -6.76
N GLY A 49 0.06 8.12 -6.47
CA GLY A 49 -0.61 7.31 -5.45
C GLY A 49 -0.71 5.83 -5.81
N VAL A 50 -0.95 5.51 -7.09
CA VAL A 50 -1.05 4.12 -7.57
C VAL A 50 0.27 3.35 -7.38
N PRO A 51 1.43 3.80 -7.89
CA PRO A 51 2.67 3.07 -7.70
C PRO A 51 3.08 2.97 -6.21
N LEU A 52 2.86 4.03 -5.41
CA LEU A 52 3.07 3.98 -3.96
C LEU A 52 2.21 2.89 -3.30
N SER A 53 0.92 2.82 -3.65
CA SER A 53 0.00 1.79 -3.11
C SER A 53 0.42 0.38 -3.52
N ILE A 54 0.81 0.18 -4.77
CA ILE A 54 1.25 -1.11 -5.30
C ILE A 54 2.52 -1.57 -4.58
N VAL A 55 3.52 -0.69 -4.44
CA VAL A 55 4.79 -1.02 -3.76
C VAL A 55 4.54 -1.33 -2.28
N GLY A 56 3.76 -0.50 -1.58
CA GLY A 56 3.43 -0.75 -0.17
C GLY A 56 2.67 -2.07 0.03
N GLY A 57 1.68 -2.34 -0.82
CA GLY A 57 0.92 -3.59 -0.81
C GLY A 57 1.78 -4.81 -1.11
N ALA A 58 2.69 -4.73 -2.08
CA ALA A 58 3.62 -5.82 -2.41
C ALA A 58 4.56 -6.13 -1.23
N VAL A 59 5.10 -5.10 -0.57
CA VAL A 59 5.96 -5.27 0.62
C VAL A 59 5.19 -5.94 1.76
N LEU A 60 3.95 -5.53 2.02
CA LEU A 60 3.09 -6.17 3.02
C LEU A 60 2.80 -7.63 2.66
N LEU A 61 2.53 -7.92 1.39
CA LEU A 61 2.25 -9.27 0.92
C LEU A 61 3.47 -10.18 1.09
N VAL A 62 4.67 -9.71 0.75
CA VAL A 62 5.93 -10.43 1.00
C VAL A 62 6.15 -10.67 2.49
N ALA A 63 5.92 -9.66 3.33
CA ALA A 63 6.04 -9.80 4.78
C ALA A 63 5.04 -10.82 5.35
N ALA A 64 3.79 -10.80 4.89
CA ALA A 64 2.73 -11.72 5.29
C ALA A 64 3.01 -13.16 4.85
N VAL A 65 3.39 -13.36 3.58
CA VAL A 65 3.76 -14.68 3.04
C VAL A 65 4.99 -15.23 3.75
N GLY A 66 6.02 -14.41 3.97
CA GLY A 66 7.22 -14.82 4.70
C GLY A 66 6.95 -15.14 6.17
N SER A 67 5.99 -14.45 6.81
CA SER A 67 5.49 -14.77 8.15
C SER A 67 4.77 -16.13 8.17
N LEU A 68 3.84 -16.34 7.24
CA LEU A 68 3.03 -17.55 7.14
C LEU A 68 3.89 -18.78 6.80
N ALA A 69 4.82 -18.65 5.86
CA ALA A 69 5.78 -19.70 5.50
C ALA A 69 6.67 -20.09 6.68
N ARG A 70 7.14 -19.11 7.48
CA ARG A 70 7.90 -19.38 8.71
C ARG A 70 7.06 -20.07 9.79
N ARG A 71 5.79 -19.70 9.95
CA ARG A 71 4.85 -20.40 10.85
C ARG A 71 4.62 -21.85 10.40
N ARG A 72 4.46 -22.08 9.09
CA ARG A 72 4.30 -23.42 8.49
C ARG A 72 5.56 -24.27 8.48
N ARG A 73 6.74 -23.69 8.75
CA ARG A 73 7.99 -24.44 9.02
C ARG A 73 8.21 -24.73 10.52
N ARG A 74 7.32 -24.25 11.40
CA ARG A 74 7.25 -24.63 12.82
C ARG A 74 6.18 -25.68 13.20
N PRO A 75 5.77 -26.64 12.36
CA PRO A 75 5.07 -27.82 12.84
C PRO A 75 6.10 -28.95 13.00
N SER A 76 6.49 -29.24 14.26
CA SER A 76 6.96 -30.55 14.74
C SER A 76 7.64 -30.50 16.13
N ASP A 77 7.13 -29.75 17.10
CA ASP A 77 7.61 -29.86 18.50
C ASP A 77 6.50 -29.76 19.57
N ALA A 78 5.29 -30.17 19.21
CA ALA A 78 4.26 -30.51 20.18
C ALA A 78 3.88 -31.98 19.93
N ARG A 79 4.68 -32.86 20.54
CA ARG A 79 4.25 -34.19 20.99
C ARG A 79 3.10 -34.06 21.98
#